data_AF-A0AAQ3LY00-F1
#
_entry.id   AF-A0AAQ3LY00-F1
#
_cell.length_a   1.000
_cell.length_b   1.000
_cell.length_c   1.000
_cell.angle_alpha   90.00
_cell.angle_beta   90.00
_cell.angle_gamma   90.00
#
_symmetry.space_group_name_H-M   'P 1'
#
loop_
_entity.id
_entity.type
_entity.pdbx_description
1 polymer ?
#
loop_
_entity_poly.entity_id
_entity_poly.type
_entity_poly.pdbx_seq_one_letter_code
_entity_poly.pdbx_strand_id
1 'polypeptide(L)'
;MRTRWLYLTSLGPVAQGAPYHDDIGVLKWVNPKIGTYGLTPNGNGGMIPSTAPPFAMTRWTPQTRENFISQCPYNDLDRYIHGFQGTHQPAIWMDESGQVVLSPGVGEVKSLFEQRAHAFEKKYERSTAYVYEVQMDARAVEAGKDMTESIYSPVPGGAQPVPSSVSEGANGRTRRGVSKHAEQISCCHNPHYAANNKILAAMTGTSHVGLLNLKFDTPGQEPYVFVQATRKNWTGHIEIDCEAREISGSNNQRQDYALGALPASGFSGYFVSRFSHPFKSHGIADGENILAGVLSGKGSNLGGYVTFGQDVQQVEVRTGVSFVSVKQARRNLDIEAPFSVSFDQVVENLKEAWLEKLGRVTIESVNKTDSAHDQRTLWYTGLFHALQYPSDFSEPLGNGKKTYYSGYTDSVHVENDSYYQSWSI
;
A
#
# COMPACT_ATOMS: atom_id res chain seq x y z
N MET A 1 -41.67 -35.99 28.26
CA MET A 1 -40.63 -35.44 29.17
C MET A 1 -39.34 -36.23 28.92
N ARG A 2 -38.16 -35.71 28.60
CA ARG A 2 -37.63 -34.36 28.44
C ARG A 2 -36.50 -34.43 27.40
N THR A 3 -36.47 -33.40 26.57
CA THR A 3 -35.41 -32.89 25.71
C THR A 3 -34.04 -32.80 26.40
N ARG A 4 -32.96 -33.03 25.66
CA ARG A 4 -31.71 -32.27 25.86
C ARG A 4 -30.94 -32.12 24.55
N TRP A 5 -30.96 -30.88 24.08
CA TRP A 5 -30.07 -30.31 23.09
C TRP A 5 -28.64 -30.27 23.62
N LEU A 6 -27.66 -30.57 22.77
CA LEU A 6 -26.29 -30.12 22.93
C LEU A 6 -25.85 -29.50 21.61
N TYR A 7 -26.05 -28.18 21.52
CA TYR A 7 -25.19 -27.32 20.73
C TYR A 7 -23.80 -27.38 21.35
N LEU A 8 -22.78 -27.74 20.57
CA LEU A 8 -21.40 -27.31 20.81
C LEU A 8 -20.74 -27.13 19.45
N THR A 9 -20.77 -25.87 19.04
CA THR A 9 -19.75 -25.18 18.25
C THR A 9 -18.37 -25.81 18.37
N SER A 10 -17.80 -26.26 17.26
CA SER A 10 -16.34 -26.28 17.11
C SER A 10 -15.99 -25.40 15.92
N LEU A 11 -15.53 -24.19 16.25
CA LEU A 11 -14.73 -23.37 15.38
C LEU A 11 -13.48 -24.20 15.06
N GLY A 12 -13.37 -24.65 13.82
CA GLY A 12 -12.11 -25.18 13.31
C GLY A 12 -11.04 -24.09 13.39
N PRO A 13 -9.79 -24.44 13.70
CA PRO A 13 -8.70 -23.49 13.65
C PRO A 13 -8.58 -22.94 12.22
N VAL A 14 -8.09 -21.70 12.14
CA VAL A 14 -7.60 -21.07 10.90
C VAL A 14 -6.90 -22.13 10.05
N ALA A 15 -7.25 -22.19 8.76
CA ALA A 15 -6.57 -23.00 7.77
C ALA A 15 -5.06 -23.00 8.07
N GLN A 16 -4.48 -24.19 8.23
CA GLN A 16 -3.06 -24.45 8.42
C GLN A 16 -2.24 -23.33 7.79
N GLY A 17 -1.67 -22.45 8.63
CA GLY A 17 -1.13 -21.16 8.19
C GLY A 17 -0.20 -21.37 7.01
N ALA A 18 -0.32 -20.54 5.97
CA ALA A 18 0.64 -20.57 4.87
C ALA A 18 2.06 -20.51 5.46
N PRO A 19 3.03 -21.29 4.93
CA PRO A 19 4.36 -21.48 5.52
C PRO A 19 5.26 -20.23 5.50
N TYR A 20 4.67 -19.03 5.31
CA TYR A 20 5.35 -17.75 5.21
C TYR A 20 6.26 -17.44 6.40
N HIS A 21 6.10 -18.09 7.53
CA HIS A 21 6.81 -17.72 8.76
C HIS A 21 7.74 -18.79 9.31
N ASP A 22 7.92 -19.86 8.56
CA ASP A 22 8.88 -20.90 8.85
C ASP A 22 10.26 -20.49 8.29
N ASP A 23 11.33 -20.96 8.95
CA ASP A 23 12.74 -20.78 8.55
C ASP A 23 13.21 -19.34 8.30
N ILE A 24 12.59 -18.36 8.99
CA ILE A 24 12.82 -16.93 8.76
C ILE A 24 14.14 -16.35 9.32
N GLY A 25 14.99 -17.18 9.93
CA GLY A 25 16.33 -16.79 10.39
C GLY A 25 16.37 -15.50 11.22
N VAL A 26 17.16 -14.52 10.77
CA VAL A 26 17.28 -13.20 11.41
C VAL A 26 16.09 -12.27 11.13
N LEU A 27 15.24 -12.57 10.13
CA LEU A 27 14.07 -11.76 9.78
C LEU A 27 13.03 -11.73 10.89
N LYS A 28 13.04 -12.69 11.82
CA LYS A 28 12.20 -12.66 13.03
C LYS A 28 12.40 -11.41 13.89
N TRP A 29 13.54 -10.74 13.75
CA TRP A 29 13.87 -9.50 14.46
C TRP A 29 13.49 -8.25 13.68
N VAL A 30 13.04 -8.35 12.43
CA VAL A 30 12.62 -7.17 11.66
C VAL A 30 11.18 -6.84 12.01
N ASN A 31 10.94 -5.64 12.52
CA ASN A 31 9.59 -5.13 12.81
C ASN A 31 9.32 -3.86 12.00
N PRO A 32 8.70 -3.96 10.80
CA PRO A 32 8.41 -2.82 9.95
C PRO A 32 7.45 -1.79 10.56
N LYS A 33 6.82 -2.10 11.71
CA LYS A 33 5.92 -1.17 12.40
C LYS A 33 6.64 -0.19 13.33
N ILE A 34 7.94 -0.38 13.60
CA ILE A 34 8.71 0.59 14.40
C ILE A 34 8.73 1.93 13.65
N GLY A 35 8.30 2.98 14.35
CA GLY A 35 8.20 4.34 13.82
C GLY A 35 6.94 4.68 13.01
N THR A 36 5.96 3.77 12.99
CA THR A 36 4.65 3.96 12.32
C THR A 36 3.53 4.42 13.27
N TYR A 37 3.77 4.37 14.58
CA TYR A 37 2.82 4.80 15.62
C TYR A 37 2.99 6.29 15.91
N GLY A 38 1.92 7.05 16.08
CA GLY A 38 2.05 8.42 16.59
C GLY A 38 0.84 9.30 16.31
N LEU A 39 0.59 10.27 17.19
CA LEU A 39 -0.50 11.24 17.00
C LEU A 39 -0.24 12.15 15.80
N THR A 40 1.01 12.56 15.62
CA THR A 40 1.47 13.29 14.43
C THR A 40 2.24 12.34 13.50
N PRO A 41 2.21 12.58 12.18
CA PRO A 41 2.90 11.74 11.20
C PRO A 41 4.42 11.65 11.41
N ASN A 42 5.03 12.65 12.05
CA ASN A 42 6.46 12.67 12.39
C ASN A 42 6.79 12.28 13.84
N GLY A 43 5.78 11.97 14.66
CA GLY A 43 5.94 11.82 16.10
C GLY A 43 6.93 10.72 16.51
N ASN A 44 7.02 9.65 15.72
CA ASN A 44 7.97 8.55 15.94
C ASN A 44 8.74 8.14 14.66
N GLY A 45 8.91 9.05 13.70
CA GLY A 45 9.83 8.84 12.56
C GLY A 45 9.20 8.89 11.16
N GLY A 46 7.88 8.76 11.04
CA GLY A 46 7.22 8.84 9.73
C GLY A 46 7.52 7.64 8.84
N MET A 47 7.54 6.45 9.43
CA MET A 47 7.78 5.19 8.73
C MET A 47 6.47 4.58 8.21
N ILE A 48 6.60 3.60 7.32
CA ILE A 48 5.50 2.76 6.82
C ILE A 48 5.86 1.28 6.92
N PRO A 49 4.92 0.39 7.27
CA PRO A 49 5.14 -1.05 7.23
C PRO A 49 5.03 -1.52 5.78
N SER A 50 6.17 -1.64 5.09
CA SER A 50 6.19 -2.00 3.68
C SER A 50 6.80 -3.37 3.40
N THR A 51 6.32 -4.00 2.33
CA THR A 51 6.90 -5.20 1.72
C THR A 51 7.51 -4.85 0.36
N ALA A 52 8.79 -5.15 0.22
CA ALA A 52 9.57 -4.96 -0.99
C ALA A 52 10.99 -5.50 -0.79
N PRO A 53 11.70 -5.88 -1.87
CA PRO A 53 13.13 -6.14 -1.81
C PRO A 53 13.94 -4.91 -1.32
N PRO A 54 15.17 -5.12 -0.82
CA PRO A 54 16.09 -4.01 -0.56
C PRO A 54 16.23 -3.09 -1.78
N PHE A 55 16.14 -1.79 -1.57
CA PHE A 55 16.24 -0.73 -2.59
C PHE A 55 15.21 -0.81 -3.73
N ALA A 56 14.10 -1.52 -3.57
CA ALA A 56 13.07 -1.64 -4.61
C ALA A 56 12.58 -0.30 -5.15
N MET A 57 12.20 -0.28 -6.43
CA MET A 57 11.52 0.87 -7.05
C MET A 57 10.23 1.18 -6.30
N THR A 58 9.34 0.20 -6.17
CA THR A 58 8.02 0.35 -5.57
C THR A 58 7.94 -0.44 -4.28
N ARG A 59 7.46 0.20 -3.22
CA ARG A 59 7.12 -0.47 -1.96
C ARG A 59 5.62 -0.62 -1.82
N TRP A 60 5.19 -1.68 -1.14
CA TRP A 60 3.78 -1.97 -0.92
C TRP A 60 3.42 -1.84 0.55
N THR A 61 2.43 -1.03 0.90
CA THR A 61 2.00 -0.78 2.28
C THR A 61 0.48 -0.83 2.41
N PRO A 62 -0.09 -1.33 3.53
CA PRO A 62 -1.49 -1.03 3.86
C PRO A 62 -1.73 0.47 3.91
N GLN A 63 -2.93 0.89 3.53
CA GLN A 63 -3.37 2.28 3.57
C GLN A 63 -4.45 2.45 4.64
N THR A 64 -4.12 3.06 5.78
CA THR A 64 -5.09 3.47 6.81
C THR A 64 -5.45 4.95 6.71
N ARG A 65 -4.61 5.74 6.03
CA ARG A 65 -4.79 7.18 5.80
C ARG A 65 -4.57 7.51 4.35
N GLU A 66 -5.23 8.54 3.85
CA GLU A 66 -4.91 9.06 2.53
C GLU A 66 -3.50 9.67 2.59
N ASN A 67 -2.59 9.23 1.72
CA ASN A 67 -1.19 9.68 1.72
C ASN A 67 -1.10 11.09 1.15
N PHE A 68 -0.47 12.07 1.79
CA PHE A 68 -0.24 13.42 1.24
C PHE A 68 0.98 14.07 1.90
N ILE A 69 1.34 15.29 1.51
CA ILE A 69 2.40 16.05 2.17
C ILE A 69 2.16 16.09 3.69
N SER A 70 3.18 15.69 4.43
CA SER A 70 3.20 15.54 5.89
C SER A 70 2.34 14.40 6.44
N GLN A 71 2.03 13.37 5.66
CA GLN A 71 1.22 12.23 6.09
C GLN A 71 1.70 10.92 5.45
N CYS A 72 1.92 9.89 6.27
CA CYS A 72 2.12 8.53 5.78
C CYS A 72 0.79 7.88 5.37
N PRO A 73 0.79 6.93 4.42
CA PRO A 73 -0.36 6.10 4.08
C PRO A 73 -0.83 5.21 5.23
N TYR A 74 0.01 4.95 6.24
CA TYR A 74 -0.29 4.07 7.36
C TYR A 74 0.00 4.74 8.70
N ASN A 75 -0.81 4.43 9.72
CA ASN A 75 -0.51 4.71 11.12
C ASN A 75 -0.99 3.57 12.04
N ASP A 76 -0.13 3.15 12.97
CA ASP A 76 -0.43 2.02 13.86
C ASP A 76 -1.54 2.31 14.89
N LEU A 77 -1.88 3.58 15.11
CA LEU A 77 -3.04 3.96 15.93
C LEU A 77 -4.38 3.67 15.26
N ASP A 78 -4.40 3.56 13.93
CA ASP A 78 -5.65 3.47 13.19
C ASP A 78 -6.29 2.07 13.35
N ARG A 79 -7.61 2.02 13.17
CA ARG A 79 -8.44 0.80 13.27
C ARG A 79 -9.27 0.54 12.02
N TYR A 80 -9.00 1.32 10.96
CA TYR A 80 -9.62 1.18 9.65
C TYR A 80 -8.53 1.11 8.60
N ILE A 81 -8.72 0.22 7.63
CA ILE A 81 -7.88 0.11 6.43
C ILE A 81 -8.76 0.42 5.21
N HIS A 82 -8.21 1.18 4.26
CA HIS A 82 -8.91 1.69 3.09
C HIS A 82 -8.39 1.06 1.78
N GLY A 83 -7.26 0.36 1.83
CA GLY A 83 -6.66 -0.30 0.68
C GLY A 83 -5.20 -0.67 0.89
N PHE A 84 -4.52 -0.95 -0.21
CA PHE A 84 -3.12 -1.35 -0.29
C PHE A 84 -2.44 -0.51 -1.37
N GLN A 85 -1.38 0.20 -1.01
CA GLN A 85 -0.77 1.23 -1.84
C GLN A 85 0.63 0.82 -2.31
N GLY A 86 0.85 0.93 -3.62
CA GLY A 86 2.19 1.04 -4.20
C GLY A 86 2.69 2.47 -4.02
N THR A 87 3.77 2.65 -3.25
CA THR A 87 4.28 3.95 -2.80
C THR A 87 5.75 4.15 -3.15
N HIS A 88 6.07 5.39 -3.48
CA HIS A 88 7.41 5.91 -3.74
C HIS A 88 7.77 7.04 -2.79
N GLN A 89 6.91 7.37 -1.82
CA GLN A 89 7.11 8.45 -0.85
C GLN A 89 8.43 8.26 -0.10
N PRO A 90 9.42 9.14 -0.29
CA PRO A 90 10.74 8.98 0.33
C PRO A 90 10.72 9.37 1.81
N ALA A 91 9.98 10.44 2.12
CA ALA A 91 9.76 10.95 3.46
C ALA A 91 8.38 11.62 3.51
N ILE A 92 7.81 11.72 4.71
CA ILE A 92 6.51 12.38 4.95
C ILE A 92 6.39 13.78 4.32
N TRP A 93 7.49 14.53 4.23
CA TRP A 93 7.52 15.91 3.73
C TRP A 93 7.55 16.01 2.21
N MET A 94 7.81 14.90 1.55
CA MET A 94 8.13 14.81 0.14
C MET A 94 6.93 14.36 -0.71
N ASP A 95 5.74 14.19 -0.10
CA ASP A 95 4.55 13.65 -0.78
C ASP A 95 4.83 12.30 -1.47
N GLU A 96 3.89 11.91 -2.32
CA GLU A 96 3.92 10.71 -3.14
C GLU A 96 4.23 11.03 -4.62
N SER A 97 4.74 10.04 -5.34
CA SER A 97 4.91 10.08 -6.80
C SER A 97 4.36 8.81 -7.44
N GLY A 98 3.51 8.93 -8.46
CA GLY A 98 3.10 7.79 -9.30
C GLY A 98 2.39 6.64 -8.57
N GLN A 99 1.66 6.87 -7.47
CA GLN A 99 1.05 5.79 -6.69
C GLN A 99 -0.09 5.05 -7.43
N VAL A 100 -0.38 3.85 -6.95
CA VAL A 100 -1.60 3.09 -7.27
C VAL A 100 -2.13 2.46 -5.98
N VAL A 101 -3.45 2.45 -5.79
CA VAL A 101 -4.10 1.87 -4.60
C VAL A 101 -5.14 0.83 -5.01
N LEU A 102 -5.10 -0.33 -4.35
CA LEU A 102 -6.09 -1.39 -4.51
C LEU A 102 -6.96 -1.48 -3.24
N SER A 103 -8.27 -1.43 -3.43
CA SER A 103 -9.25 -1.50 -2.35
C SER A 103 -10.23 -2.63 -2.62
N PRO A 104 -10.12 -3.77 -1.89
CA PRO A 104 -11.12 -4.83 -1.97
C PRO A 104 -12.38 -4.44 -1.20
N GLY A 105 -13.52 -4.95 -1.63
CA GLY A 105 -14.79 -4.80 -0.90
C GLY A 105 -15.82 -5.83 -1.36
N VAL A 106 -17.02 -5.76 -0.79
CA VAL A 106 -18.16 -6.60 -1.20
C VAL A 106 -19.42 -5.78 -1.35
N GLY A 107 -20.31 -6.20 -2.26
CA GLY A 107 -21.58 -5.55 -2.53
C GLY A 107 -21.41 -4.27 -3.37
N GLU A 108 -21.94 -3.16 -2.86
CA GLU A 108 -21.90 -1.88 -3.57
C GLU A 108 -20.46 -1.32 -3.61
N VAL A 109 -20.01 -0.92 -4.81
CA VAL A 109 -18.67 -0.37 -5.03
C VAL A 109 -18.55 1.01 -4.38
N LYS A 110 -17.55 1.18 -3.52
CA LYS A 110 -17.22 2.46 -2.86
C LYS A 110 -15.94 3.02 -3.44
N SER A 111 -16.05 4.11 -4.21
CA SER A 111 -14.92 4.76 -4.87
C SER A 111 -14.21 5.79 -3.98
N LEU A 112 -14.94 6.49 -3.12
CA LEU A 112 -14.35 7.49 -2.23
C LEU A 112 -13.52 6.87 -1.12
N PHE A 113 -12.42 7.53 -0.78
CA PHE A 113 -11.53 7.10 0.31
C PHE A 113 -12.30 6.90 1.61
N GLU A 114 -13.12 7.88 2.00
CA GLU A 114 -13.83 7.85 3.27
C GLU A 114 -14.86 6.71 3.35
N GLN A 115 -15.38 6.24 2.21
CA GLN A 115 -16.47 5.26 2.17
C GLN A 115 -16.01 3.80 2.07
N ARG A 116 -14.73 3.56 1.75
CA ARG A 116 -14.16 2.22 1.55
C ARG A 116 -13.37 1.72 2.76
N ALA A 117 -13.69 2.23 3.95
CA ALA A 117 -13.00 1.87 5.18
C ALA A 117 -13.48 0.53 5.72
N HIS A 118 -12.55 -0.37 6.02
CA HIS A 118 -12.82 -1.67 6.63
C HIS A 118 -12.22 -1.72 8.04
N ALA A 119 -13.04 -2.05 9.04
CA ALA A 119 -12.58 -2.15 10.42
C ALA A 119 -11.65 -3.37 10.59
N PHE A 120 -10.58 -3.21 11.37
CA PHE A 120 -9.69 -4.32 11.74
C PHE A 120 -9.16 -4.19 13.16
N GLU A 121 -8.73 -5.31 13.73
CA GLU A 121 -8.06 -5.36 15.02
C GLU A 121 -6.57 -5.70 14.84
N LYS A 122 -5.71 -5.08 15.64
CA LYS A 122 -4.25 -5.27 15.58
C LYS A 122 -3.78 -6.70 15.85
N LYS A 123 -4.58 -7.49 16.56
CA LYS A 123 -4.30 -8.93 16.78
C LYS A 123 -4.45 -9.79 15.50
N TYR A 124 -5.14 -9.26 14.48
CA TYR A 124 -5.30 -9.90 13.18
C TYR A 124 -4.47 -9.22 12.08
N GLU A 125 -3.53 -8.37 12.47
CA GLU A 125 -2.57 -7.72 11.57
C GLU A 125 -1.18 -8.29 11.83
N ARG A 126 -0.54 -8.76 10.77
CA ARG A 126 0.86 -9.18 10.79
C ARG A 126 1.64 -8.40 9.74
N SER A 127 2.78 -7.85 10.16
CA SER A 127 3.66 -7.08 9.29
C SER A 127 5.07 -7.63 9.42
N THR A 128 5.67 -7.98 8.29
CA THR A 128 7.04 -8.47 8.16
C THR A 128 7.68 -7.81 6.93
N ALA A 129 8.99 -7.97 6.74
CA ALA A 129 9.67 -7.41 5.57
C ALA A 129 9.24 -8.06 4.23
N TYR A 130 8.63 -9.25 4.29
CA TYR A 130 8.32 -10.09 3.12
C TYR A 130 6.83 -10.32 2.87
N VAL A 131 5.99 -10.24 3.90
CA VAL A 131 4.53 -10.32 3.77
C VAL A 131 3.83 -9.43 4.79
N TYR A 132 2.77 -8.77 4.36
CA TYR A 132 1.80 -8.09 5.21
C TYR A 132 0.46 -8.83 5.12
N GLU A 133 -0.16 -9.09 6.26
CA GLU A 133 -1.43 -9.83 6.35
C GLU A 133 -2.41 -9.10 7.27
N VAL A 134 -3.68 -9.04 6.86
CA VAL A 134 -4.75 -8.47 7.68
C VAL A 134 -6.07 -9.18 7.45
N GLN A 135 -6.82 -9.40 8.53
CA GLN A 135 -8.23 -9.79 8.48
C GLN A 135 -9.10 -8.59 8.85
N MET A 136 -9.93 -8.14 7.93
CA MET A 136 -10.81 -6.99 8.10
C MET A 136 -12.29 -7.36 7.96
N ASP A 137 -13.16 -6.59 8.59
CA ASP A 137 -14.61 -6.68 8.41
C ASP A 137 -14.94 -6.37 6.94
N ALA A 138 -15.72 -7.23 6.28
CA ALA A 138 -16.09 -7.03 4.89
C ALA A 138 -17.05 -5.86 4.68
N ARG A 139 -17.76 -5.42 5.71
CA ARG A 139 -18.62 -4.26 5.63
C ARG A 139 -17.77 -2.99 5.57
N ALA A 140 -17.83 -2.31 4.43
CA ALA A 140 -17.30 -0.96 4.29
C ALA A 140 -18.14 0.03 5.13
N VAL A 141 -17.47 0.98 5.78
CA VAL A 141 -18.10 2.06 6.55
C VAL A 141 -17.49 3.40 6.16
N GLU A 142 -18.20 4.49 6.51
CA GLU A 142 -17.62 5.83 6.41
C GLU A 142 -16.66 6.09 7.58
N ALA A 143 -15.38 6.27 7.29
CA ALA A 143 -14.35 6.59 8.28
C ALA A 143 -13.20 7.39 7.63
N GLY A 144 -12.29 7.91 8.44
CA GLY A 144 -11.10 8.60 7.94
C GLY A 144 -11.35 10.02 7.40
N LYS A 145 -12.60 10.52 7.47
CA LYS A 145 -12.93 11.92 7.21
C LYS A 145 -12.14 12.82 8.15
N ASP A 146 -11.55 13.88 7.61
CA ASP A 146 -10.76 14.87 8.34
C ASP A 146 -9.53 14.36 9.13
N MET A 147 -8.95 13.21 8.76
CA MET A 147 -7.60 12.87 9.24
C MET A 147 -6.61 13.87 8.60
N THR A 148 -6.20 14.85 9.40
CA THR A 148 -5.60 16.11 8.95
C THR A 148 -4.17 16.00 8.42
N GLU A 149 -3.82 16.92 7.52
CA GLU A 149 -2.44 17.41 7.36
C GLU A 149 -1.87 17.90 8.68
N SER A 150 -0.63 17.49 8.97
CA SER A 150 0.13 18.05 10.10
C SER A 150 0.09 19.59 10.07
N ILE A 151 -0.24 20.20 11.20
CA ILE A 151 -0.12 21.65 11.43
C ILE A 151 1.34 22.13 11.55
N TYR A 152 2.27 21.20 11.80
CA TYR A 152 3.68 21.53 11.93
C TYR A 152 4.34 21.44 10.56
N SER A 153 4.95 22.56 10.15
CA SER A 153 5.80 22.64 8.97
C SER A 153 6.91 21.60 9.09
N PRO A 154 7.21 20.87 8.02
CA PRO A 154 7.60 19.49 8.13
C PRO A 154 9.08 19.36 7.76
N VAL A 155 9.96 20.24 8.23
CA VAL A 155 11.37 20.24 7.78
C VAL A 155 12.30 19.99 8.96
N PRO A 156 12.97 18.83 9.04
CA PRO A 156 14.19 18.71 9.81
C PRO A 156 15.22 19.64 9.15
N GLY A 157 15.49 20.79 9.76
CA GLY A 157 16.48 21.77 9.28
C GLY A 157 15.92 23.07 8.67
N GLY A 158 14.59 23.21 8.54
CA GLY A 158 13.94 24.42 8.02
C GLY A 158 12.95 24.99 9.03
N ALA A 159 13.43 25.85 9.93
CA ALA A 159 12.61 26.54 10.92
C ALA A 159 11.77 27.66 10.28
N GLN A 160 10.74 27.31 9.51
CA GLN A 160 9.70 28.26 9.10
C GLN A 160 8.34 27.79 9.65
N PRO A 161 7.72 28.54 10.58
CA PRO A 161 6.37 28.22 11.04
C PRO A 161 5.39 28.35 9.87
N VAL A 162 4.36 27.49 9.87
CA VAL A 162 3.20 27.69 8.99
C VAL A 162 2.56 29.03 9.36
N PRO A 163 2.33 29.95 8.40
CA PRO A 163 1.65 31.21 8.69
C PRO A 163 0.28 30.94 9.34
N SER A 164 -0.08 31.70 10.36
CA SER A 164 -1.34 31.55 11.11
C SER A 164 -2.60 31.73 10.25
N SER A 165 -2.46 32.26 9.03
CA SER A 165 -3.51 32.48 8.05
C SER A 165 -3.83 31.27 7.17
N VAL A 166 -3.06 30.17 7.24
CA VAL A 166 -3.30 28.98 6.40
C VAL A 166 -4.24 28.00 7.13
N SER A 167 -5.54 28.27 7.10
CA SER A 167 -6.58 27.38 7.63
C SER A 167 -7.02 26.29 6.66
N GLU A 168 -6.75 26.47 5.35
CA GLU A 168 -7.01 25.50 4.29
C GLU A 168 -5.72 24.71 4.01
N GLY A 169 -5.75 23.40 4.26
CA GLY A 169 -4.74 22.43 3.82
C GLY A 169 -4.83 22.15 2.32
N ALA A 170 -3.93 21.32 1.80
CA ALA A 170 -3.98 20.96 0.39
C ALA A 170 -5.36 20.34 0.05
N ASN A 171 -5.82 20.63 -1.16
CA ASN A 171 -7.06 20.09 -1.72
C ASN A 171 -8.37 20.58 -1.05
N GLY A 172 -8.33 21.70 -0.33
CA GLY A 172 -9.51 22.33 0.29
C GLY A 172 -9.95 21.70 1.61
N ARG A 173 -9.03 21.02 2.32
CA ARG A 173 -9.29 20.41 3.64
C ARG A 173 -9.02 21.42 4.76
N THR A 174 -9.65 21.28 5.92
CA THR A 174 -9.37 22.15 7.08
C THR A 174 -8.14 21.65 7.85
N ARG A 175 -7.14 22.50 8.13
CA ARG A 175 -6.04 22.19 9.07
C ARG A 175 -6.52 22.31 10.52
N ARG A 176 -6.25 21.32 11.38
CA ARG A 176 -6.81 21.24 12.76
C ARG A 176 -5.82 21.74 13.81
N GLY A 177 -6.20 22.78 14.57
CA GLY A 177 -5.40 23.28 15.70
C GLY A 177 -5.17 22.27 16.84
N VAL A 178 -4.07 22.47 17.59
CA VAL A 178 -3.54 21.55 18.64
C VAL A 178 -4.58 21.13 19.68
N SER A 179 -5.49 22.04 20.10
CA SER A 179 -6.45 21.78 21.18
C SER A 179 -7.53 20.74 20.81
N LYS A 180 -7.91 20.64 19.52
CA LYS A 180 -8.90 19.66 19.05
C LYS A 180 -8.32 18.24 18.92
N HIS A 181 -6.99 18.10 18.98
CA HIS A 181 -6.29 16.83 18.75
C HIS A 181 -6.25 15.93 19.99
N ALA A 182 -6.31 16.51 21.19
CA ALA A 182 -6.30 15.78 22.47
C ALA A 182 -7.67 15.16 22.80
N GLU A 183 -8.78 15.81 22.41
CA GLU A 183 -10.14 15.29 22.64
C GLU A 183 -10.47 14.06 21.77
N GLN A 184 -9.84 13.88 20.61
CA GLN A 184 -10.08 12.72 19.73
C GLN A 184 -9.36 11.44 20.12
N ILE A 185 -8.37 11.46 21.03
CA ILE A 185 -7.79 10.22 21.57
C ILE A 185 -8.86 9.43 22.36
N SER A 186 -9.87 10.14 22.87
CA SER A 186 -11.08 9.56 23.47
C SER A 186 -11.99 8.87 22.45
N CYS A 187 -11.95 9.26 21.17
CA CYS A 187 -12.79 8.68 20.11
C CYS A 187 -12.11 7.58 19.28
N CYS A 188 -10.93 7.10 19.68
CA CYS A 188 -10.41 5.77 19.32
C CYS A 188 -11.32 4.65 19.88
N HIS A 189 -12.62 4.74 19.65
CA HIS A 189 -13.54 3.65 19.92
C HIS A 189 -13.04 2.48 19.09
N ASN A 190 -12.75 1.35 19.74
CA ASN A 190 -12.59 0.11 19.00
C ASN A 190 -13.85 -0.04 18.15
N PRO A 191 -13.74 0.01 16.81
CA PRO A 191 -14.90 -0.14 15.97
C PRO A 191 -15.55 -1.48 16.30
N HIS A 192 -16.87 -1.56 16.16
CA HIS A 192 -17.55 -2.85 16.22
C HIS A 192 -17.04 -3.71 15.06
N TYR A 193 -16.04 -4.53 15.35
CA TYR A 193 -15.52 -5.55 14.46
C TYR A 193 -16.52 -6.70 14.45
N ALA A 194 -17.33 -6.81 13.40
CA ALA A 194 -18.24 -7.93 13.27
C ALA A 194 -17.40 -9.19 12.98
N ALA A 195 -17.51 -10.20 13.85
CA ALA A 195 -16.77 -11.45 13.67
C ALA A 195 -17.25 -12.29 12.47
N ASN A 196 -18.35 -11.89 11.82
CA ASN A 196 -18.94 -12.56 10.65
C ASN A 196 -18.73 -11.67 9.41
N ASN A 197 -18.52 -12.28 8.23
CA ASN A 197 -18.23 -11.60 6.95
C ASN A 197 -16.88 -10.90 6.91
N LYS A 198 -15.85 -11.59 6.42
CA LYS A 198 -14.46 -11.12 6.49
C LYS A 198 -13.78 -11.07 5.14
N ILE A 199 -12.88 -10.11 4.99
CA ILE A 199 -11.89 -10.11 3.91
C ILE A 199 -10.52 -10.37 4.55
N LEU A 200 -9.84 -11.41 4.09
CA LEU A 200 -8.45 -11.68 4.44
C LEU A 200 -7.60 -11.20 3.27
N ALA A 201 -6.60 -10.38 3.56
CA ALA A 201 -5.66 -9.88 2.57
C ALA A 201 -4.24 -10.24 2.97
N ALA A 202 -3.48 -10.79 2.03
CA ALA A 202 -2.04 -11.00 2.14
C ALA A 202 -1.34 -10.29 0.98
N MET A 203 -0.28 -9.53 1.28
CA MET A 203 0.40 -8.67 0.33
C MET A 203 1.92 -8.88 0.39
N THR A 204 2.53 -9.08 -0.78
CA THR A 204 3.98 -9.16 -0.97
C THR A 204 4.36 -8.41 -2.25
N GLY A 205 5.64 -8.35 -2.59
CA GLY A 205 6.08 -7.65 -3.78
C GLY A 205 7.50 -7.98 -4.25
N THR A 206 7.76 -7.62 -5.49
CA THR A 206 9.07 -7.58 -6.14
C THR A 206 9.50 -6.12 -6.27
N SER A 207 10.53 -5.82 -7.08
CA SER A 207 10.99 -4.43 -7.22
C SER A 207 9.93 -3.55 -7.89
N HIS A 208 9.18 -4.11 -8.84
CA HIS A 208 8.24 -3.37 -9.67
C HIS A 208 6.79 -3.89 -9.61
N VAL A 209 6.54 -5.00 -8.91
CA VAL A 209 5.22 -5.68 -8.92
C VAL A 209 4.75 -5.98 -7.50
N GLY A 210 3.52 -5.58 -7.18
CA GLY A 210 2.82 -5.99 -5.95
C GLY A 210 1.89 -7.15 -6.21
N LEU A 211 1.82 -8.10 -5.28
CA LEU A 211 0.87 -9.20 -5.29
C LEU A 211 -0.06 -9.07 -4.08
N LEU A 212 -1.36 -9.13 -4.33
CA LEU A 212 -2.39 -9.07 -3.32
C LEU A 212 -3.29 -10.30 -3.45
N ASN A 213 -3.25 -11.17 -2.44
CA ASN A 213 -4.15 -12.30 -2.29
C ASN A 213 -5.32 -11.92 -1.40
N LEU A 214 -6.52 -11.96 -1.97
CA LEU A 214 -7.77 -11.63 -1.29
C LEU A 214 -8.60 -12.89 -1.11
N LYS A 215 -9.07 -13.14 0.11
CA LYS A 215 -10.06 -14.17 0.41
C LYS A 215 -11.29 -13.52 1.02
N PHE A 216 -12.44 -13.77 0.40
CA PHE A 216 -13.75 -13.26 0.78
C PHE A 216 -14.52 -14.36 1.50
N ASP A 217 -14.59 -14.28 2.82
CA ASP A 217 -15.46 -15.12 3.66
C ASP A 217 -16.77 -14.38 3.91
N THR A 218 -17.52 -14.17 2.82
CA THR A 218 -18.72 -13.32 2.77
C THR A 218 -19.84 -13.99 1.97
N PRO A 219 -20.50 -15.01 2.54
CA PRO A 219 -21.50 -15.80 1.80
C PRO A 219 -22.61 -14.94 1.19
N GLY A 220 -22.87 -15.11 -0.10
CA GLY A 220 -23.94 -14.42 -0.83
C GLY A 220 -23.66 -12.95 -1.16
N GLN A 221 -22.44 -12.45 -0.92
CA GLN A 221 -22.03 -11.12 -1.31
C GLN A 221 -21.13 -11.19 -2.56
N GLU A 222 -21.22 -10.17 -3.41
CA GLU A 222 -20.38 -10.06 -4.61
C GLU A 222 -19.08 -9.35 -4.28
N PRO A 223 -17.91 -9.99 -4.44
CA PRO A 223 -16.64 -9.32 -4.26
C PRO A 223 -16.39 -8.29 -5.36
N TYR A 224 -15.69 -7.22 -5.02
CA TYR A 224 -15.12 -6.29 -5.98
C TYR A 224 -13.70 -5.89 -5.58
N VAL A 225 -12.95 -5.40 -6.56
CA VAL A 225 -11.70 -4.69 -6.33
C VAL A 225 -11.77 -3.36 -7.07
N PHE A 226 -11.53 -2.28 -6.34
CA PHE A 226 -11.37 -0.93 -6.86
C PHE A 226 -9.88 -0.61 -6.98
N VAL A 227 -9.46 -0.07 -8.13
CA VAL A 227 -8.10 0.36 -8.42
C VAL A 227 -8.11 1.86 -8.62
N GLN A 228 -7.57 2.60 -7.65
CA GLN A 228 -7.48 4.05 -7.70
C GLN A 228 -6.25 4.46 -8.51
N ALA A 229 -6.47 5.21 -9.59
CA ALA A 229 -5.41 5.83 -10.38
C ALA A 229 -5.02 7.20 -9.85
N THR A 230 -6.00 8.03 -9.45
CA THR A 230 -5.75 9.40 -9.01
C THR A 230 -6.51 9.78 -7.76
N ARG A 231 -5.94 10.75 -7.05
CA ARG A 231 -6.60 11.52 -6.01
C ARG A 231 -6.97 12.88 -6.54
N LYS A 232 -7.90 13.55 -5.84
CA LYS A 232 -8.31 14.93 -6.12
C LYS A 232 -7.08 15.80 -6.42
N ASN A 233 -7.16 16.58 -7.51
CA ASN A 233 -6.13 17.49 -8.04
C ASN A 233 -5.02 16.86 -8.88
N TRP A 234 -5.01 15.53 -9.06
CA TRP A 234 -4.11 14.88 -10.01
C TRP A 234 -4.91 14.26 -11.15
N THR A 235 -4.51 14.50 -12.38
CA THR A 235 -5.19 13.94 -13.55
C THR A 235 -4.53 12.64 -13.96
N GLY A 236 -5.36 11.68 -14.37
CA GLY A 236 -4.89 10.38 -14.78
C GLY A 236 -5.82 9.73 -15.78
N HIS A 237 -5.49 8.48 -16.08
CA HIS A 237 -6.18 7.64 -17.03
C HIS A 237 -6.42 6.26 -16.44
N ILE A 238 -7.54 5.65 -16.79
CA ILE A 238 -7.89 4.26 -16.52
C ILE A 238 -8.34 3.63 -17.83
N GLU A 239 -7.94 2.40 -18.06
CA GLU A 239 -8.41 1.52 -19.13
C GLU A 239 -8.60 0.10 -18.58
N ILE A 240 -9.73 -0.52 -18.91
CA ILE A 240 -10.12 -1.85 -18.48
C ILE A 240 -10.15 -2.76 -19.71
N ASP A 241 -9.38 -3.84 -19.65
CA ASP A 241 -9.38 -4.91 -20.64
C ASP A 241 -9.95 -6.18 -19.98
N CYS A 242 -11.20 -6.50 -20.33
CA CYS A 242 -11.90 -7.66 -19.78
C CYS A 242 -11.33 -9.00 -20.28
N GLU A 243 -10.75 -9.04 -21.49
CA GLU A 243 -10.18 -10.26 -22.06
C GLU A 243 -8.83 -10.60 -21.41
N ALA A 244 -7.97 -9.59 -21.28
CA ALA A 244 -6.70 -9.70 -20.57
C ALA A 244 -6.88 -9.81 -19.04
N ARG A 245 -8.07 -9.47 -18.53
CA ARG A 245 -8.38 -9.32 -17.10
C ARG A 245 -7.44 -8.31 -16.45
N GLU A 246 -7.35 -7.12 -17.04
CA GLU A 246 -6.46 -6.07 -16.60
C GLU A 246 -7.20 -4.75 -16.41
N ILE A 247 -6.81 -4.01 -15.37
CA ILE A 247 -7.04 -2.57 -15.26
C ILE A 247 -5.67 -1.91 -15.35
N SER A 248 -5.50 -0.99 -16.29
CA SER A 248 -4.27 -0.21 -16.45
C SER A 248 -4.55 1.27 -16.33
N GLY A 249 -3.52 2.05 -16.02
CA GLY A 249 -3.71 3.47 -15.86
C GLY A 249 -2.42 4.24 -15.72
N SER A 250 -2.59 5.54 -15.54
CA SER A 250 -1.49 6.46 -15.29
C SER A 250 -1.92 7.65 -14.44
N ASN A 251 -0.96 8.26 -13.77
CA ASN A 251 -1.15 9.54 -13.12
C ASN A 251 0.14 10.36 -13.19
N ASN A 252 0.00 11.68 -13.22
CA ASN A 252 1.11 12.61 -13.24
C ASN A 252 1.49 13.10 -11.83
N GLN A 253 1.04 12.40 -10.78
CA GLN A 253 1.34 12.78 -9.41
C GLN A 253 2.84 12.73 -9.16
N ARG A 254 3.40 13.87 -8.81
CA ARG A 254 4.81 14.03 -8.49
C ARG A 254 5.02 15.11 -7.45
N GLN A 255 6.13 15.00 -6.76
CA GLN A 255 6.52 15.88 -5.66
C GLN A 255 6.98 17.28 -6.09
N ASP A 256 7.51 17.43 -7.31
CA ASP A 256 8.25 18.63 -7.74
C ASP A 256 7.37 19.78 -8.25
N TYR A 257 6.03 19.68 -8.15
CA TYR A 257 5.11 20.67 -8.72
C TYR A 257 5.33 22.10 -8.19
N ALA A 258 5.99 22.24 -7.04
CA ALA A 258 6.35 23.51 -6.42
C ALA A 258 7.83 23.90 -6.57
N LEU A 259 8.66 23.07 -7.22
CA LEU A 259 10.11 23.26 -7.33
C LEU A 259 10.50 23.90 -8.68
N GLY A 260 10.57 25.23 -8.71
CA GLY A 260 11.34 26.00 -9.71
C GLY A 260 10.90 25.89 -11.18
N ALA A 261 11.73 26.44 -12.08
CA ALA A 261 11.38 26.62 -13.50
C ALA A 261 11.55 25.37 -14.40
N LEU A 262 11.84 24.21 -13.82
CA LEU A 262 12.18 22.97 -14.57
C LEU A 262 11.21 21.82 -14.23
N PRO A 263 9.91 21.94 -14.56
CA PRO A 263 8.98 20.85 -14.33
C PRO A 263 9.30 19.67 -15.26
N ALA A 264 9.38 18.45 -14.71
CA ALA A 264 9.45 17.22 -15.48
C ALA A 264 8.07 16.91 -16.09
N SER A 265 7.76 17.58 -17.21
CA SER A 265 6.43 17.61 -17.81
C SER A 265 5.98 16.26 -18.38
N GLY A 266 6.94 15.43 -18.81
CA GLY A 266 6.71 14.07 -19.29
C GLY A 266 6.56 13.03 -18.17
N PHE A 267 6.68 13.43 -16.90
CA PHE A 267 6.56 12.49 -15.78
C PHE A 267 5.16 11.89 -15.69
N SER A 268 5.10 10.57 -15.56
CA SER A 268 3.91 9.86 -15.11
C SER A 268 4.29 8.54 -14.45
N GLY A 269 3.56 8.16 -13.40
CA GLY A 269 3.50 6.77 -12.95
C GLY A 269 2.47 6.01 -13.78
N TYR A 270 2.83 4.81 -14.22
CA TYR A 270 1.99 3.89 -14.98
C TYR A 270 1.82 2.59 -14.21
N PHE A 271 0.66 1.97 -14.32
CA PHE A 271 0.40 0.67 -13.69
C PHE A 271 -0.45 -0.26 -14.56
N VAL A 272 -0.36 -1.55 -14.27
CA VAL A 272 -1.25 -2.61 -14.77
C VAL A 272 -1.56 -3.57 -13.63
N SER A 273 -2.83 -3.65 -13.22
CA SER A 273 -3.37 -4.63 -12.28
C SER A 273 -4.03 -5.77 -13.06
N ARG A 274 -3.46 -6.97 -12.98
CA ARG A 274 -3.93 -8.21 -13.61
C ARG A 274 -4.62 -9.12 -12.60
N PHE A 275 -5.78 -9.66 -12.97
CA PHE A 275 -6.65 -10.43 -12.08
C PHE A 275 -6.70 -11.91 -12.44
N SER A 276 -6.76 -12.74 -11.40
CA SER A 276 -6.86 -14.21 -11.51
C SER A 276 -8.18 -14.71 -12.08
N HIS A 277 -9.27 -13.93 -11.96
CA HIS A 277 -10.62 -14.35 -12.32
C HIS A 277 -11.26 -13.43 -13.37
N PRO A 278 -12.09 -13.95 -14.29
CA PRO A 278 -12.88 -13.14 -15.20
C PRO A 278 -13.81 -12.16 -14.46
N PHE A 279 -14.04 -11.00 -15.06
CA PHE A 279 -14.91 -9.98 -14.47
C PHE A 279 -16.38 -10.31 -14.72
N LYS A 280 -17.20 -10.26 -13.67
CA LYS A 280 -18.66 -10.32 -13.80
C LYS A 280 -19.20 -8.99 -14.34
N SER A 281 -18.74 -7.89 -13.77
CA SER A 281 -19.01 -6.53 -14.26
C SER A 281 -17.82 -5.63 -14.00
N HIS A 282 -17.82 -4.46 -14.61
CA HIS A 282 -16.75 -3.48 -14.52
C HIS A 282 -17.32 -2.07 -14.66
N GLY A 283 -16.48 -1.08 -14.38
CA GLY A 283 -16.78 0.32 -14.67
C GLY A 283 -15.67 1.23 -14.16
N ILE A 284 -15.85 2.53 -14.38
CA ILE A 284 -14.96 3.55 -13.84
C ILE A 284 -15.70 4.37 -12.78
N ALA A 285 -14.93 5.01 -11.91
CA ALA A 285 -15.43 6.02 -10.98
C ALA A 285 -14.65 7.32 -11.16
N ASP A 286 -15.35 8.44 -11.22
CA ASP A 286 -14.76 9.78 -11.07
C ASP A 286 -15.39 10.47 -9.86
N GLY A 287 -14.69 10.43 -8.73
CA GLY A 287 -15.26 10.75 -7.43
C GLY A 287 -16.41 9.81 -7.07
N GLU A 288 -17.57 10.37 -6.73
CA GLU A 288 -18.78 9.62 -6.37
C GLU A 288 -19.52 9.05 -7.60
N ASN A 289 -19.19 9.53 -8.80
CA ASN A 289 -19.90 9.14 -10.01
C ASN A 289 -19.39 7.77 -10.49
N ILE A 290 -20.17 6.72 -10.22
CA ILE A 290 -19.93 5.37 -10.73
C ILE A 290 -20.52 5.25 -12.14
N LEU A 291 -19.66 4.99 -13.12
CA LEU A 291 -20.01 4.82 -14.53
C LEU A 291 -19.86 3.33 -14.92
N ALA A 292 -20.94 2.58 -14.69
CA ALA A 292 -20.98 1.15 -14.96
C ALA A 292 -20.84 0.81 -16.45
N GLY A 293 -20.05 -0.22 -16.77
CA GLY A 293 -19.82 -0.70 -18.14
C GLY A 293 -18.88 0.17 -18.98
N VAL A 294 -18.36 1.27 -18.42
CA VAL A 294 -17.37 2.11 -19.10
C VAL A 294 -15.98 1.50 -18.94
N LEU A 295 -15.26 1.37 -20.07
CA LEU A 295 -13.95 0.72 -20.12
C LEU A 295 -12.77 1.68 -19.98
N SER A 296 -12.95 2.98 -20.23
CA SER A 296 -11.85 3.95 -20.18
C SER A 296 -12.31 5.30 -19.68
N GLY A 297 -11.44 6.00 -18.95
CA GLY A 297 -11.74 7.33 -18.42
C GLY A 297 -10.49 8.17 -18.19
N LYS A 298 -10.70 9.48 -18.13
CA LYS A 298 -9.71 10.47 -17.67
C LYS A 298 -10.38 11.39 -16.66
N GLY A 299 -9.71 11.66 -15.55
CA GLY A 299 -10.32 12.41 -14.46
C GLY A 299 -9.35 12.73 -13.34
N SER A 300 -9.84 13.49 -12.36
CA SER A 300 -9.05 14.00 -11.24
C SER A 300 -9.33 13.31 -9.91
N ASN A 301 -10.25 12.35 -9.85
CA ASN A 301 -10.44 11.45 -8.71
C ASN A 301 -10.85 10.08 -9.23
N LEU A 302 -9.99 9.53 -10.09
CA LEU A 302 -10.31 8.47 -11.02
C LEU A 302 -9.90 7.10 -10.47
N GLY A 303 -10.76 6.11 -10.66
CA GLY A 303 -10.41 4.70 -10.51
C GLY A 303 -11.25 3.79 -11.41
N GLY A 304 -10.79 2.55 -11.54
CA GLY A 304 -11.55 1.47 -12.18
C GLY A 304 -12.02 0.47 -11.14
N TYR A 305 -13.12 -0.22 -11.39
CA TYR A 305 -13.54 -1.36 -10.57
C TYR A 305 -13.91 -2.55 -11.44
N VAL A 306 -13.76 -3.73 -10.84
CA VAL A 306 -14.25 -5.00 -11.36
C VAL A 306 -14.95 -5.76 -10.24
N THR A 307 -16.03 -6.45 -10.58
CA THR A 307 -16.77 -7.32 -9.67
C THR A 307 -16.62 -8.79 -10.08
N PHE A 308 -16.89 -9.68 -9.14
CA PHE A 308 -16.78 -11.12 -9.33
C PHE A 308 -18.11 -11.81 -8.95
N GLY A 309 -18.27 -13.06 -9.40
CA GLY A 309 -19.39 -13.89 -8.98
C GLY A 309 -19.40 -14.13 -7.47
N GLN A 310 -20.58 -14.38 -6.89
CA GLN A 310 -20.72 -14.67 -5.45
C GLN A 310 -20.05 -16.00 -5.04
N ASP A 311 -19.77 -16.85 -6.02
CA ASP A 311 -19.03 -18.10 -5.91
C ASP A 311 -17.50 -17.89 -5.85
N VAL A 312 -17.01 -16.71 -6.25
CA VAL A 312 -15.58 -16.37 -6.20
C VAL A 312 -15.20 -15.99 -4.77
N GLN A 313 -14.51 -16.89 -4.08
CA GLN A 313 -14.06 -16.66 -2.70
C GLN A 313 -12.61 -16.19 -2.60
N GLN A 314 -11.84 -16.25 -3.68
CA GLN A 314 -10.44 -15.85 -3.70
C GLN A 314 -10.12 -15.10 -4.99
N VAL A 315 -9.40 -13.99 -4.86
CA VAL A 315 -8.90 -13.21 -5.99
C VAL A 315 -7.46 -12.83 -5.71
N GLU A 316 -6.55 -13.34 -6.53
CA GLU A 316 -5.20 -12.78 -6.65
C GLU A 316 -5.20 -11.61 -7.65
N VAL A 317 -4.57 -10.50 -7.25
CA VAL A 317 -4.32 -9.32 -8.09
C VAL A 317 -2.81 -9.04 -8.13
N ARG A 318 -2.23 -8.94 -9.32
CA ARG A 318 -0.82 -8.58 -9.52
C ARG A 318 -0.73 -7.22 -10.18
N THR A 319 -0.04 -6.27 -9.56
CA THR A 319 0.05 -4.89 -10.06
C THR A 319 1.49 -4.53 -10.40
N GLY A 320 1.81 -4.47 -11.68
CA GLY A 320 3.08 -3.96 -12.19
C GLY A 320 3.06 -2.43 -12.26
N VAL A 321 4.17 -1.80 -11.91
CA VAL A 321 4.36 -0.34 -11.91
C VAL A 321 5.55 0.01 -12.82
N SER A 322 5.48 1.16 -13.48
CA SER A 322 6.54 1.69 -14.34
C SER A 322 6.51 3.22 -14.36
N PHE A 323 7.67 3.85 -14.51
CA PHE A 323 7.77 5.29 -14.83
C PHE A 323 8.00 5.54 -16.32
N VAL A 324 8.05 4.49 -17.14
CA VAL A 324 8.27 4.58 -18.59
C VAL A 324 6.95 4.50 -19.36
N SER A 325 6.12 3.47 -19.12
CA SER A 325 4.83 3.31 -19.82
C SER A 325 3.97 2.19 -19.24
N VAL A 326 2.69 2.14 -19.59
CA VAL A 326 1.80 0.97 -19.34
C VAL A 326 2.38 -0.31 -19.94
N LYS A 327 2.99 -0.24 -21.14
CA LYS A 327 3.62 -1.39 -21.78
C LYS A 327 4.81 -1.92 -20.97
N GLN A 328 5.59 -1.03 -20.37
CA GLN A 328 6.70 -1.41 -19.51
C GLN A 328 6.21 -1.93 -18.15
N ALA A 329 5.17 -1.34 -17.56
CA ALA A 329 4.53 -1.88 -16.34
C ALA A 329 4.04 -3.32 -16.53
N ARG A 330 3.43 -3.61 -17.69
CA ARG A 330 3.02 -4.96 -18.09
C ARG A 330 4.23 -5.90 -18.25
N ARG A 331 5.31 -5.42 -18.87
CA ARG A 331 6.58 -6.17 -19.00
C ARG A 331 7.18 -6.51 -17.64
N ASN A 332 7.21 -5.57 -16.70
CA ASN A 332 7.73 -5.80 -15.34
C ASN A 332 6.94 -6.94 -14.67
N LEU A 333 5.60 -6.91 -14.79
CA LEU A 333 4.72 -7.98 -14.32
C LEU A 333 5.08 -9.33 -14.96
N ASP A 334 5.21 -9.38 -16.29
CA ASP A 334 5.51 -10.60 -17.03
C ASP A 334 6.91 -11.18 -16.73
N ILE A 335 7.89 -10.34 -16.37
CA ILE A 335 9.24 -10.75 -16.00
C ILE A 335 9.31 -11.19 -14.53
N GLU A 336 8.81 -10.38 -13.60
CA GLU A 336 9.05 -10.56 -12.16
C GLU A 336 8.01 -11.44 -11.48
N ALA A 337 6.76 -11.40 -11.93
CA ALA A 337 5.67 -12.13 -11.31
C ALA A 337 4.60 -12.58 -12.32
N PRO A 338 4.94 -13.35 -13.37
CA PRO A 338 3.92 -14.01 -14.20
C PRO A 338 3.16 -15.05 -13.38
N PHE A 339 1.92 -15.39 -13.74
CA PHE A 339 1.07 -16.34 -12.98
C PHE A 339 1.70 -17.73 -12.75
N SER A 340 2.73 -18.11 -13.51
CA SER A 340 3.52 -19.33 -13.25
C SER A 340 4.37 -19.26 -11.98
N VAL A 341 4.66 -18.07 -11.46
CA VAL A 341 5.31 -17.83 -10.16
C VAL A 341 4.20 -17.64 -9.12
N SER A 342 4.13 -18.52 -8.12
CA SER A 342 3.10 -18.44 -7.07
C SER A 342 3.39 -17.30 -6.09
N PHE A 343 2.37 -16.88 -5.34
CA PHE A 343 2.53 -15.92 -4.24
C PHE A 343 3.59 -16.40 -3.23
N ASP A 344 3.53 -17.67 -2.83
CA ASP A 344 4.48 -18.29 -1.90
C ASP A 344 5.92 -18.20 -2.44
N GLN A 345 6.13 -18.44 -3.74
CA GLN A 345 7.46 -18.31 -4.34
C GLN A 345 7.96 -16.86 -4.30
N VAL A 346 7.09 -15.86 -4.49
CA VAL A 346 7.47 -14.45 -4.34
C VAL A 346 7.85 -14.15 -2.89
N VAL A 347 7.10 -14.67 -1.92
CA VAL A 347 7.42 -14.53 -0.49
C VAL A 347 8.80 -15.13 -0.17
N GLU A 348 9.08 -16.35 -0.63
CA GLU A 348 10.37 -17.01 -0.41
C GLU A 348 11.52 -16.25 -1.08
N ASN A 349 11.37 -15.83 -2.34
CA ASN A 349 12.37 -15.02 -3.03
C ASN A 349 12.65 -13.70 -2.28
N LEU A 350 11.61 -13.08 -1.72
CA LEU A 350 11.74 -11.85 -0.94
C LEU A 350 12.43 -12.09 0.41
N LYS A 351 12.13 -13.21 1.10
CA LYS A 351 12.88 -13.61 2.30
C LYS A 351 14.35 -13.81 1.98
N GLU A 352 14.67 -14.54 0.90
CA GLU A 352 16.04 -14.78 0.47
C GLU A 352 16.78 -13.46 0.19
N ALA A 353 16.14 -12.52 -0.53
CA ALA A 353 16.72 -11.20 -0.79
C ALA A 353 17.03 -10.42 0.51
N TRP A 354 16.15 -10.49 1.52
CA TRP A 354 16.41 -9.86 2.82
C TRP A 354 17.47 -10.61 3.63
N LEU A 355 17.45 -11.94 3.65
CA LEU A 355 18.45 -12.76 4.33
C LEU A 355 19.85 -12.56 3.75
N GLU A 356 19.97 -12.37 2.43
CA GLU A 356 21.23 -12.09 1.74
C GLU A 356 21.87 -10.78 2.22
N LYS A 357 21.07 -9.80 2.70
CA LYS A 357 21.56 -8.53 3.26
C LYS A 357 21.68 -8.58 4.78
N LEU A 358 20.60 -8.92 5.47
CA LEU A 358 20.50 -8.87 6.92
C LEU A 358 21.27 -10.01 7.60
N GLY A 359 21.35 -11.19 6.96
CA GLY A 359 22.09 -12.34 7.46
C GLY A 359 23.61 -12.20 7.40
N ARG A 360 24.14 -11.10 6.83
CA ARG A 360 25.58 -10.80 6.81
C ARG A 360 26.14 -10.44 8.18
N VAL A 361 25.27 -10.12 9.14
CA VAL A 361 25.65 -9.80 10.51
C VAL A 361 24.94 -10.76 11.44
N THR A 362 25.70 -11.33 12.37
CA THR A 362 25.18 -12.19 13.44
C THR A 362 25.41 -11.49 14.78
N ILE A 363 24.35 -11.38 15.58
CA ILE A 363 24.42 -10.83 16.94
C ILE A 363 24.37 -12.00 17.93
N GLU A 364 25.52 -12.32 18.52
CA GLU A 364 25.67 -13.47 19.43
C GLU A 364 25.00 -13.24 20.79
N SER A 365 25.09 -12.02 21.31
CA SER A 365 24.52 -11.65 22.61
C SER A 365 24.09 -10.20 22.66
N VAL A 366 23.08 -9.91 23.48
CA VAL A 366 22.61 -8.55 23.80
C VAL A 366 22.43 -8.42 25.31
N ASN A 367 22.43 -7.18 25.80
CA ASN A 367 22.09 -6.92 27.19
C ASN A 367 20.65 -7.37 27.46
N LYS A 368 20.40 -7.94 28.65
CA LYS A 368 19.06 -8.38 29.03
C LYS A 368 18.12 -7.19 29.18
N THR A 369 17.10 -7.15 28.33
CA THR A 369 15.94 -6.26 28.40
C THR A 369 14.66 -7.10 28.56
N ASP A 370 13.47 -6.50 28.46
CA ASP A 370 12.23 -7.25 28.32
C ASP A 370 11.98 -7.68 26.85
N SER A 371 10.99 -8.57 26.65
CA SER A 371 10.69 -9.13 25.33
C SER A 371 10.17 -8.11 24.30
N ALA A 372 9.66 -6.96 24.74
CA ALA A 372 9.23 -5.87 23.85
C ALA A 372 10.40 -4.97 23.40
N HIS A 373 11.53 -5.03 24.11
CA HIS A 373 12.71 -4.17 23.88
C HIS A 373 13.98 -4.97 23.54
N ASP A 374 13.84 -6.09 22.81
CA ASP A 374 15.00 -6.84 22.34
C ASP A 374 15.88 -5.98 21.42
N GLN A 375 17.14 -5.79 21.79
CA GLN A 375 18.07 -4.92 21.06
C GLN A 375 18.35 -5.41 19.63
N ARG A 376 18.21 -6.72 19.37
CA ARG A 376 18.31 -7.27 18.02
C ARG A 376 17.20 -6.71 17.14
N THR A 377 15.99 -6.56 17.67
CA THR A 377 14.87 -5.98 16.92
C THR A 377 15.21 -4.58 16.44
N LEU A 378 15.77 -3.74 17.31
CA LEU A 378 16.18 -2.38 16.94
C LEU A 378 17.27 -2.39 15.87
N TRP A 379 18.28 -3.24 16.02
CA TRP A 379 19.40 -3.32 15.08
C TRP A 379 18.96 -3.80 13.69
N TYR A 380 18.26 -4.95 13.61
CA TYR A 380 17.82 -5.51 12.33
C TYR A 380 16.76 -4.64 11.66
N THR A 381 15.88 -4.01 12.43
CA THR A 381 14.89 -3.07 11.89
C THR A 381 15.56 -1.79 11.39
N GLY A 382 16.56 -1.27 12.11
CA GLY A 382 17.36 -0.13 11.65
C GLY A 382 18.08 -0.42 10.33
N LEU A 383 18.69 -1.61 10.20
CA LEU A 383 19.32 -2.02 8.95
C LEU A 383 18.30 -2.24 7.82
N PHE A 384 17.13 -2.80 8.11
CA PHE A 384 16.01 -2.89 7.16
C PHE A 384 15.64 -1.51 6.61
N HIS A 385 15.47 -0.49 7.47
CA HIS A 385 15.16 0.87 7.02
C HIS A 385 16.30 1.52 6.23
N ALA A 386 17.56 1.26 6.60
CA ALA A 386 18.73 1.80 5.91
C ALA A 386 18.89 1.25 4.47
N LEU A 387 18.28 0.10 4.17
CA LEU A 387 18.34 -0.56 2.87
C LEU A 387 17.13 -0.25 1.97
N GLN A 388 16.32 0.77 2.32
CA GLN A 388 15.19 1.19 1.49
C GLN A 388 15.56 2.27 0.47
N TYR A 389 16.59 3.06 0.75
CA TYR A 389 17.03 4.17 -0.10
C TYR A 389 18.56 4.20 -0.25
N PRO A 390 19.09 4.76 -1.35
CA PRO A 390 18.35 5.21 -2.54
C PRO A 390 17.64 4.05 -3.24
N SER A 391 16.54 4.30 -3.93
CA SER A 391 15.75 3.25 -4.58
C SER A 391 16.20 3.07 -6.04
N ASP A 392 16.29 1.84 -6.52
CA ASP A 392 16.60 1.51 -7.90
C ASP A 392 15.34 1.72 -8.76
N PHE A 393 15.36 2.74 -9.63
CA PHE A 393 14.29 3.09 -10.57
C PHE A 393 14.52 2.51 -11.97
N SER A 394 15.47 1.58 -12.12
CA SER A 394 15.72 0.89 -13.39
C SER A 394 14.83 -0.34 -13.56
N GLU A 395 14.16 -0.39 -14.71
CA GLU A 395 13.16 -1.40 -15.03
C GLU A 395 13.72 -2.40 -16.07
N PRO A 396 13.51 -3.72 -15.90
CA PRO A 396 14.12 -4.72 -16.77
C PRO A 396 13.49 -4.75 -18.18
N LEU A 397 14.33 -4.87 -19.22
CA LEU A 397 13.86 -5.10 -20.60
C LEU A 397 13.77 -6.59 -21.00
N GLY A 398 14.34 -7.49 -20.19
CA GLY A 398 14.36 -8.94 -20.43
C GLY A 398 15.53 -9.44 -21.29
N ASN A 399 16.42 -8.55 -21.72
CA ASN A 399 17.61 -8.88 -22.54
C ASN A 399 18.93 -8.47 -21.83
N GLY A 400 18.90 -8.35 -20.51
CA GLY A 400 20.02 -7.87 -19.69
C GLY A 400 20.16 -6.35 -19.62
N LYS A 401 19.47 -5.58 -20.50
CA LYS A 401 19.39 -4.12 -20.39
C LYS A 401 18.26 -3.68 -19.48
N LYS A 402 18.38 -2.45 -18.99
CA LYS A 402 17.38 -1.78 -18.17
C LYS A 402 16.97 -0.46 -18.81
N THR A 403 15.73 -0.05 -18.56
CA THR A 403 15.18 1.25 -18.97
C THR A 403 14.82 2.04 -17.74
N TYR A 404 14.91 3.36 -17.79
CA TYR A 404 14.42 4.21 -16.70
C TYR A 404 13.98 5.57 -17.25
N TYR A 405 13.04 6.19 -16.55
CA TYR A 405 12.69 7.58 -16.77
C TYR A 405 13.56 8.46 -15.86
N SER A 406 14.24 9.46 -16.44
CA SER A 406 15.00 10.44 -15.68
C SER A 406 14.21 11.73 -15.52
N GLY A 407 13.84 12.06 -14.28
CA GLY A 407 13.25 13.35 -13.95
C GLY A 407 14.20 14.54 -14.18
N TYR A 408 15.51 14.31 -14.24
CA TYR A 408 16.50 15.37 -14.50
C TYR A 408 16.54 15.79 -15.97
N THR A 409 16.30 14.86 -16.90
CA THR A 409 16.35 15.10 -18.35
C THR A 409 14.98 15.04 -19.02
N ASP A 410 13.91 14.81 -18.26
CA ASP A 410 12.53 14.62 -18.75
C ASP A 410 12.45 13.63 -19.92
N SER A 411 13.16 12.49 -19.81
CA SER A 411 13.33 11.52 -20.90
C SER A 411 13.64 10.10 -20.42
N VAL A 412 13.38 9.13 -21.29
CA VAL A 412 13.61 7.70 -21.06
C VAL A 412 14.98 7.31 -21.60
N HIS A 413 15.74 6.56 -20.80
CA HIS A 413 17.09 6.06 -21.10
C HIS A 413 17.11 4.54 -21.04
N VAL A 414 18.08 3.95 -21.73
CA VAL A 414 18.34 2.50 -21.73
C VAL A 414 19.82 2.26 -21.50
N GLU A 415 20.14 1.55 -20.42
CA GLU A 415 21.52 1.31 -19.97
C GLU A 415 21.70 -0.15 -19.53
N ASN A 416 22.95 -0.54 -19.26
CA ASN A 416 23.27 -1.84 -18.65
C ASN A 416 23.26 -1.80 -17.12
N ASP A 417 23.30 -0.61 -16.53
CA ASP A 417 23.45 -0.40 -15.08
C ASP A 417 22.14 0.07 -14.42
N SER A 418 22.10 0.00 -13.09
CA SER A 418 20.97 0.51 -12.30
C SER A 418 20.95 2.04 -12.24
N TYR A 419 19.75 2.61 -12.12
CA TYR A 419 19.54 4.05 -11.99
C TYR A 419 18.81 4.35 -10.68
N TYR A 420 19.50 5.02 -9.76
CA TYR A 420 19.01 5.24 -8.40
C TYR A 420 18.44 6.65 -8.19
N GLN A 421 17.31 6.75 -7.49
CA GLN A 421 16.66 8.00 -7.09
C GLN A 421 16.36 8.06 -5.58
N SER A 422 15.68 9.12 -5.14
CA SER A 422 15.27 9.36 -3.74
C SER A 422 16.44 9.61 -2.78
N TRP A 423 17.33 10.53 -3.17
CA TRP A 423 18.52 10.91 -2.41
C TRP A 423 18.25 12.01 -1.37
N SER A 424 18.91 11.91 -0.22
CA SER A 424 19.10 12.98 0.76
C SER A 424 20.56 12.95 1.18
N ILE A 425 21.40 13.76 0.52
CA ILE A 425 22.88 13.73 0.64
C ILE A 425 23.37 14.61 1.78
#